data_AF-A0A6G0V782-F1
#
_entry.id   AF-A0A6G0V782-F1
#
_cell.length_a   1.000
_cell.length_b   1.000
_cell.length_c   1.000
_cell.angle_alpha   90.00
_cell.angle_beta   90.00
_cell.angle_gamma   90.00
#
_symmetry.space_group_name_H-M   'P 1'
#
loop_
_entity.id
_entity.type
_entity.pdbx_description
1 polymer ?
#
loop_
_entity_poly.entity_id
_entity_poly.type
_entity_poly.pdbx_seq_one_letter_code
_entity_poly.pdbx_strand_id
1 'polypeptide(L)'
;MSVSNSPPVTNDSPVVVVTGATSGIGKATAIFFANKGYQLSLSGRDEGAMAKTVRACIDAGLSQQAFPGVSYYCMSKAALDSFTKCLALELASFGVRVNAVNPGVIVTDVHKRSGMSDADYEQFLERGKTTHALGRVGLADEVAEAIYFLASPASSFTTGHLLSVDGGRGIMAPR
;
A
#
# COMPACT_ATOMS: atom_id res chain seq x y z
N MET A 1 -22.97 -15.68 -12.52
CA MET A 1 -21.87 -16.65 -12.71
C MET A 1 -21.00 -16.15 -13.85
N SER A 2 -19.82 -15.61 -13.56
CA SER A 2 -18.76 -15.44 -14.56
C SER A 2 -17.49 -15.98 -13.92
N VAL A 3 -17.07 -17.17 -14.35
CA VAL A 3 -15.79 -17.77 -13.97
C VAL A 3 -14.71 -16.84 -14.51
N SER A 4 -13.91 -16.23 -13.62
CA SER A 4 -12.82 -15.35 -14.01
C SER A 4 -11.82 -16.13 -14.85
N ASN A 5 -11.63 -15.72 -16.10
CA ASN A 5 -10.77 -16.38 -17.08
C ASN A 5 -9.30 -16.02 -16.84
N SER A 6 -8.80 -16.33 -15.64
CA SER A 6 -7.42 -16.07 -15.23
C SER A 6 -6.48 -17.07 -15.90
N PRO A 7 -5.37 -16.63 -16.52
CA PRO A 7 -4.40 -17.54 -17.13
C PRO A 7 -3.80 -18.46 -16.05
N PRO A 8 -3.58 -19.77 -16.36
CA PRO A 8 -3.01 -20.71 -15.40
C PRO A 8 -1.58 -20.29 -15.01
N VAL A 9 -1.26 -20.37 -13.71
CA VAL A 9 0.10 -20.15 -13.20
C VAL A 9 0.99 -21.32 -13.63
N THR A 10 2.12 -21.04 -14.27
CA THR A 10 3.10 -22.05 -14.71
C THR A 10 4.46 -21.81 -14.05
N ASN A 11 5.41 -22.75 -14.20
CA ASN A 11 6.77 -22.58 -13.67
C ASN A 11 7.52 -21.39 -14.32
N ASP A 12 7.14 -20.98 -15.51
CA ASP A 12 7.72 -19.83 -16.22
C ASP A 12 7.00 -18.50 -15.87
N SER A 13 5.89 -18.55 -15.12
CA SER A 13 5.20 -17.35 -14.68
C SER A 13 6.11 -16.50 -13.79
N PRO A 14 6.15 -15.17 -13.98
CA PRO A 14 6.95 -14.29 -13.15
C PRO A 14 6.57 -14.40 -11.66
N VAL A 15 7.59 -14.41 -10.80
CA VAL A 15 7.43 -14.54 -9.34
C VAL A 15 7.30 -13.15 -8.71
N VAL A 16 6.28 -12.98 -7.86
CA VAL A 16 6.06 -11.78 -7.06
C VAL A 16 6.24 -12.12 -5.59
N VAL A 17 7.13 -11.38 -4.93
CA VAL A 17 7.31 -11.47 -3.48
C VAL A 17 6.45 -10.40 -2.82
N VAL A 18 5.53 -10.81 -1.95
CA VAL A 18 4.70 -9.88 -1.17
C VAL A 18 4.99 -10.05 0.32
N THR A 19 5.51 -8.99 0.94
CA THR A 19 5.73 -8.94 2.38
C THR A 19 4.51 -8.29 3.07
N GLY A 20 4.18 -8.73 4.29
CA GLY A 20 2.93 -8.32 4.95
C GLY A 20 1.66 -8.86 4.26
N ALA A 21 1.76 -9.99 3.57
CA ALA A 21 0.71 -10.53 2.69
C ALA A 21 -0.49 -11.15 3.43
N THR A 22 -0.44 -11.23 4.75
CA THR A 22 -1.49 -11.89 5.55
C THR A 22 -2.81 -11.12 5.57
N SER A 23 -2.81 -9.84 5.18
CA SER A 23 -4.01 -8.99 5.26
C SER A 23 -3.92 -7.65 4.53
N GLY A 24 -5.04 -6.91 4.53
CA GLY A 24 -5.11 -5.54 4.01
C GLY A 24 -4.59 -5.44 2.57
N ILE A 25 -3.76 -4.42 2.31
CA ILE A 25 -3.16 -4.18 1.00
C ILE A 25 -2.29 -5.36 0.56
N GLY A 26 -1.45 -5.92 1.44
CA GLY A 26 -0.58 -7.04 1.09
C GLY A 26 -1.37 -8.27 0.63
N LYS A 27 -2.50 -8.57 1.28
CA LYS A 27 -3.40 -9.65 0.87
C LYS A 27 -4.10 -9.35 -0.45
N ALA A 28 -4.62 -8.13 -0.62
CA ALA A 28 -5.26 -7.73 -1.87
C ALA A 28 -4.29 -7.80 -3.06
N THR A 29 -3.07 -7.30 -2.90
CA THR A 29 -1.98 -7.42 -3.87
C THR A 29 -1.69 -8.89 -4.19
N ALA A 30 -1.52 -9.75 -3.18
CA ALA A 30 -1.30 -11.18 -3.42
C ALA A 30 -2.43 -11.82 -4.23
N ILE A 31 -3.70 -11.60 -3.84
CA ILE A 31 -4.87 -12.14 -4.57
C ILE A 31 -4.92 -11.59 -6.00
N PHE A 32 -4.65 -10.30 -6.18
CA PHE A 32 -4.65 -9.66 -7.48
C PHE A 32 -3.63 -10.29 -8.44
N PHE A 33 -2.37 -10.44 -8.00
CA PHE A 33 -1.33 -11.05 -8.81
C PHE A 33 -1.57 -12.54 -9.07
N ALA A 34 -2.15 -13.28 -8.11
CA ALA A 34 -2.62 -14.65 -8.36
C ALA A 34 -3.67 -14.69 -9.48
N ASN A 35 -4.66 -13.80 -9.46
CA ASN A 35 -5.70 -13.71 -10.49
C ASN A 35 -5.15 -13.32 -11.87
N LYS A 36 -3.94 -12.76 -11.94
CA LYS A 36 -3.23 -12.43 -13.19
C LYS A 36 -2.25 -13.52 -13.65
N GLY A 37 -2.17 -14.65 -12.94
CA GLY A 37 -1.33 -15.80 -13.33
C GLY A 37 0.13 -15.72 -12.88
N TYR A 38 0.45 -14.90 -11.87
CA TYR A 38 1.81 -14.80 -11.31
C TYR A 38 2.05 -15.86 -10.24
N GLN A 39 3.31 -16.29 -10.09
CA GLN A 39 3.76 -17.07 -8.94
C GLN A 39 3.95 -16.15 -7.73
N LEU A 40 3.66 -16.64 -6.52
CA LEU A 40 3.72 -15.82 -5.31
C LEU A 40 4.66 -16.41 -4.25
N SER A 41 5.46 -15.56 -3.64
CA SER A 41 6.18 -15.85 -2.38
C SER A 41 5.72 -14.84 -1.32
N LEU A 42 5.11 -15.33 -0.24
CA LEU A 42 4.38 -14.50 0.72
C LEU A 42 5.02 -14.58 2.11
N SER A 43 5.09 -13.46 2.83
CA SER A 43 5.58 -13.44 4.23
C SER A 43 4.78 -12.48 5.12
N GLY A 44 4.74 -12.76 6.43
CA GLY A 44 4.10 -11.94 7.46
C GLY A 44 4.70 -12.20 8.84
N ARG A 45 4.76 -11.19 9.71
CA ARG A 45 5.34 -11.26 11.07
C ARG A 45 4.30 -10.74 12.07
N ASP A 46 4.02 -11.58 13.06
CA ASP A 46 3.15 -11.41 14.25
C ASP A 46 2.53 -10.02 14.52
N GLU A 47 1.20 -10.00 14.62
CA GLU A 47 0.30 -8.84 14.63
C GLU A 47 0.33 -8.01 15.93
N GLY A 48 0.71 -8.58 17.08
CA GLY A 48 0.39 -7.99 18.39
C GLY A 48 1.13 -6.70 18.76
N ALA A 49 2.41 -6.59 18.41
CA ALA A 49 3.27 -5.48 18.85
C ALA A 49 3.30 -4.28 17.87
N MET A 50 3.07 -4.54 16.57
CA MET A 50 3.03 -3.51 15.53
C MET A 50 1.68 -2.79 15.50
N ALA A 51 0.60 -3.50 15.84
CA ALA A 51 -0.78 -3.04 15.88
C ALA A 51 -0.98 -1.72 16.65
N LYS A 52 -0.42 -1.60 17.86
CA LYS A 52 -0.58 -0.39 18.71
C LYS A 52 0.15 0.83 18.17
N THR A 53 1.30 0.63 17.56
CA THR A 53 2.07 1.68 16.89
C THR A 53 1.37 2.13 15.61
N VAL A 54 0.90 1.16 14.83
CA VAL A 54 0.11 1.39 13.61
C VAL A 54 -1.20 2.11 13.93
N ARG A 55 -1.89 1.78 15.05
CA ARG A 55 -3.09 2.44 15.58
C ARG A 55 -2.92 3.94 15.74
N ALA A 56 -1.90 4.36 16.49
CA ALA A 56 -1.62 5.78 16.73
C ALA A 56 -1.29 6.54 15.43
N CYS A 57 -0.59 5.88 14.51
CA CYS A 57 -0.23 6.43 13.21
C CYS A 57 -1.46 6.60 12.29
N ILE A 58 -2.36 5.63 12.35
CA ILE A 58 -3.62 5.57 11.62
C ILE A 58 -4.62 6.63 12.10
N ASP A 59 -4.79 6.79 13.41
CA ASP A 59 -5.76 7.72 14.01
C ASP A 59 -5.39 9.19 13.73
N ALA A 60 -4.11 9.44 13.43
CA ALA A 60 -3.60 10.71 12.96
C ALA A 60 -3.93 11.02 11.47
N GLY A 61 -4.43 10.03 10.70
CA GLY A 61 -4.92 10.23 9.33
C GLY A 61 -3.82 10.29 8.27
N LEU A 62 -3.08 9.21 8.07
CA LEU A 62 -1.88 9.23 7.24
C LEU A 62 -2.08 9.56 5.75
N SER A 63 -1.24 10.49 5.30
CA SER A 63 -0.79 10.80 3.95
C SER A 63 0.73 11.04 4.02
N GLN A 64 1.38 11.46 2.93
CA GLN A 64 2.80 11.88 2.87
C GLN A 64 3.18 13.06 3.79
N GLN A 65 2.23 13.54 4.60
CA GLN A 65 2.40 14.68 5.49
C GLN A 65 2.86 14.25 6.89
N ALA A 66 3.65 15.10 7.55
CA ALA A 66 4.06 14.88 8.93
C ALA A 66 2.90 15.21 9.89
N PHE A 67 2.73 14.39 10.93
CA PHE A 67 1.74 14.59 11.98
C PHE A 67 2.39 14.62 13.38
N PRO A 68 1.95 15.50 14.29
CA PRO A 68 2.37 15.46 15.69
C PRO A 68 2.03 14.11 16.35
N GLY A 69 2.88 13.64 17.27
CA GLY A 69 2.65 12.43 18.06
C GLY A 69 3.07 11.11 17.41
N VAL A 70 3.51 11.12 16.14
CA VAL A 70 3.87 9.91 15.36
C VAL A 70 5.22 10.05 14.63
N SER A 71 6.15 10.83 15.19
CA SER A 71 7.43 11.19 14.57
C SER A 71 8.27 9.99 14.14
N TYR A 72 8.36 8.94 14.95
CA TYR A 72 9.11 7.71 14.64
C TYR A 72 8.58 7.03 13.37
N TYR A 73 7.28 7.06 13.13
CA TYR A 73 6.65 6.45 11.97
C TYR A 73 6.88 7.31 10.73
N CYS A 74 6.64 8.64 10.84
CA CYS A 74 6.93 9.59 9.77
C CYS A 74 8.40 9.49 9.33
N MET A 75 9.34 9.43 10.28
CA MET A 75 10.76 9.21 10.01
C MET A 75 11.00 7.88 9.30
N SER A 76 10.41 6.78 9.79
CA SER A 76 10.57 5.45 9.18
C SER A 76 10.04 5.40 7.75
N LYS A 77 8.92 6.07 7.47
CA LYS A 77 8.34 6.15 6.11
C LYS A 77 9.13 7.06 5.19
N ALA A 78 9.58 8.22 5.67
CA ALA A 78 10.49 9.08 4.91
C ALA A 78 11.83 8.38 4.60
N ALA A 79 12.33 7.54 5.51
CA ALA A 79 13.51 6.72 5.26
C ALA A 79 13.27 5.71 4.13
N LEU A 80 12.08 5.10 4.04
CA LEU A 80 11.71 4.22 2.93
C LEU A 80 11.65 4.97 1.58
N ASP A 81 11.19 6.21 1.56
CA ASP A 81 11.17 7.03 0.34
C ASP A 81 12.60 7.29 -0.19
N SER A 82 13.53 7.61 0.73
CA SER A 82 14.94 7.77 0.39
C SER A 82 15.58 6.44 -0.05
N PHE A 83 15.31 5.37 0.71
CA PHE A 83 15.78 4.02 0.40
C PHE A 83 15.34 3.56 -0.99
N THR A 84 14.08 3.81 -1.35
CA THR A 84 13.53 3.48 -2.68
C THR A 84 14.33 4.15 -3.79
N LYS A 85 14.70 5.42 -3.62
CA LYS A 85 15.46 6.19 -4.62
C LYS A 85 16.91 5.71 -4.72
N CYS A 86 17.59 5.50 -3.59
CA CYS A 86 18.96 4.97 -3.60
C CYS A 86 19.01 3.60 -4.27
N LEU A 87 18.11 2.69 -3.88
CA LEU A 87 18.08 1.33 -4.40
C LEU A 87 17.70 1.30 -5.90
N ALA A 88 16.83 2.21 -6.34
CA ALA A 88 16.53 2.38 -7.77
C ALA A 88 17.78 2.72 -8.59
N LEU A 89 18.68 3.58 -8.07
CA LEU A 89 19.93 3.94 -8.74
C LEU A 89 20.95 2.80 -8.68
N GLU A 90 21.10 2.17 -7.51
CA GLU A 90 22.04 1.06 -7.30
C GLU A 90 21.72 -0.16 -8.17
N LEU A 91 20.43 -0.43 -8.41
CA LEU A 91 19.97 -1.61 -9.13
C LEU A 91 19.66 -1.37 -10.62
N ALA A 92 19.69 -0.12 -11.09
CA ALA A 92 19.33 0.23 -12.47
C ALA A 92 20.21 -0.48 -13.52
N SER A 93 21.52 -0.63 -13.26
CA SER A 93 22.46 -1.30 -14.17
C SER A 93 22.17 -2.80 -14.35
N PHE A 94 21.42 -3.40 -13.42
CA PHE A 94 20.96 -4.78 -13.48
C PHE A 94 19.57 -4.92 -14.14
N GLY A 95 19.00 -3.83 -14.66
CA GLY A 95 17.67 -3.82 -15.26
C GLY A 95 16.53 -3.95 -14.24
N VAL A 96 16.81 -3.74 -12.95
CA VAL A 96 15.81 -3.81 -11.87
C VAL A 96 15.26 -2.41 -11.59
N ARG A 97 13.94 -2.30 -11.53
CA ARG A 97 13.23 -1.07 -11.17
C ARG A 97 12.75 -1.15 -9.72
N VAL A 98 12.89 -0.06 -8.99
CA VAL A 98 12.44 0.04 -7.59
C VAL A 98 11.53 1.24 -7.46
N ASN A 99 10.30 1.05 -7.03
CA ASN A 99 9.32 2.12 -6.83
C ASN A 99 8.56 1.89 -5.52
N ALA A 100 7.95 2.95 -4.98
CA ALA A 100 7.08 2.88 -3.82
C ALA A 100 5.65 3.27 -4.20
N VAL A 101 4.67 2.67 -3.53
CA VAL A 101 3.26 3.09 -3.57
C VAL A 101 2.91 3.63 -2.19
N ASN A 102 2.33 4.83 -2.18
CA ASN A 102 2.02 5.62 -0.99
C ASN A 102 0.50 5.79 -0.88
N PRO A 103 -0.20 4.89 -0.17
CA PRO A 103 -1.66 4.92 -0.08
C PRO A 103 -2.17 5.98 0.90
N GLY A 104 -3.39 6.45 0.65
CA GLY A 104 -4.18 7.23 1.63
C GLY A 104 -4.91 6.34 2.63
N VAL A 105 -6.12 6.76 3.04
CA VAL A 105 -6.99 5.90 3.87
C VAL A 105 -7.65 4.87 2.98
N ILE A 106 -7.32 3.60 3.22
CA ILE A 106 -7.82 2.46 2.46
C ILE A 106 -8.67 1.57 3.36
N VAL A 107 -9.84 1.15 2.87
CA VAL A 107 -10.73 0.22 3.57
C VAL A 107 -10.02 -1.14 3.75
N THR A 108 -9.54 -1.38 4.97
CA THR A 108 -8.86 -2.62 5.40
C THR A 108 -9.03 -2.83 6.90
N ASP A 109 -8.92 -4.08 7.35
CA ASP A 109 -9.01 -4.47 8.77
C ASP A 109 -7.75 -4.13 9.59
N VAL A 110 -6.81 -3.35 9.06
CA VAL A 110 -5.59 -2.99 9.78
C VAL A 110 -5.91 -2.22 11.06
N HIS A 111 -6.92 -1.35 11.03
CA HIS A 111 -7.33 -0.53 12.17
C HIS A 111 -8.01 -1.38 13.26
N LYS A 112 -8.89 -2.30 12.84
CA LYS A 112 -9.61 -3.21 13.73
C LYS A 112 -8.65 -4.14 14.48
N ARG A 113 -7.69 -4.74 13.79
CA ARG A 113 -6.64 -5.57 14.42
C ARG A 113 -5.67 -4.78 15.27
N SER A 114 -5.55 -3.49 14.97
CA SER A 114 -4.86 -2.51 15.80
C SER A 114 -5.58 -2.15 17.11
N GLY A 115 -6.75 -2.74 17.37
CA GLY A 115 -7.55 -2.53 18.60
C GLY A 115 -8.66 -1.49 18.46
N MET A 116 -8.98 -1.03 17.25
CA MET A 116 -10.12 -0.15 16.99
C MET A 116 -11.43 -0.91 17.14
N SER A 117 -12.40 -0.33 17.85
CA SER A 117 -13.77 -0.84 17.84
C SER A 117 -14.40 -0.66 16.45
N ASP A 118 -15.42 -1.46 16.11
CA ASP A 118 -16.14 -1.30 14.84
C ASP A 118 -16.77 0.09 14.69
N ALA A 119 -17.32 0.64 15.79
CA ALA A 119 -17.92 1.98 15.81
C ALA A 119 -16.88 3.09 15.55
N ASP A 120 -15.69 2.99 16.16
CA ASP A 120 -14.61 3.95 15.90
C ASP A 120 -14.12 3.83 14.46
N TYR A 121 -14.06 2.61 13.92
CA TYR A 121 -13.63 2.37 12.55
C TYR A 121 -14.58 2.99 11.52
N GLU A 122 -15.89 2.86 11.72
CA GLU A 122 -16.88 3.51 10.88
C GLU A 122 -16.72 5.03 10.92
N GLN A 123 -16.58 5.63 12.11
CA GLN A 123 -16.33 7.08 12.24
C GLN A 123 -15.04 7.52 11.54
N PHE A 124 -14.00 6.70 11.63
CA PHE A 124 -12.72 6.98 10.97
C PHE A 124 -12.86 6.97 9.44
N LEU A 125 -13.58 6.00 8.87
CA LEU A 125 -13.84 5.95 7.43
C LEU A 125 -14.71 7.13 6.98
N GLU A 126 -15.71 7.53 7.76
CA GLU A 126 -16.53 8.72 7.49
C GLU A 126 -15.67 10.00 7.49
N ARG A 127 -14.79 10.18 8.47
CA ARG A 127 -13.81 11.27 8.48
C ARG A 127 -12.85 11.20 7.28
N GLY A 128 -12.55 9.99 6.80
CA GLY A 128 -11.80 9.77 5.58
C GLY A 128 -12.38 10.52 4.37
N LYS A 129 -13.70 10.63 4.26
CA LYS A 129 -14.37 11.32 3.14
C LYS A 129 -14.04 12.80 3.05
N THR A 130 -13.86 13.49 4.17
CA THR A 130 -13.59 14.94 4.18
C THR A 130 -12.11 15.28 4.01
N THR A 131 -11.24 14.28 4.19
CA THR A 131 -9.79 14.43 4.19
C THR A 131 -9.15 14.00 2.86
N HIS A 132 -9.91 13.43 1.92
CA HIS A 132 -9.45 13.15 0.55
C HIS A 132 -10.12 14.13 -0.41
N ALA A 133 -9.38 14.64 -1.40
CA ALA A 133 -9.92 15.56 -2.39
C ALA A 133 -11.05 14.93 -3.21
N LEU A 134 -10.97 13.62 -3.47
CA LEU A 134 -12.02 12.84 -4.15
C LEU A 134 -13.27 12.57 -3.29
N GLY A 135 -13.32 13.03 -2.04
CA GLY A 135 -14.51 12.90 -1.19
C GLY A 135 -14.79 11.49 -0.66
N ARG A 136 -13.86 10.55 -0.84
CA ARG A 136 -14.02 9.15 -0.42
C ARG A 136 -12.69 8.53 0.01
N VAL A 137 -12.79 7.44 0.79
CA VAL A 137 -11.67 6.53 1.06
C VAL A 137 -11.40 5.63 -0.15
N GLY A 138 -10.17 5.12 -0.24
CA GLY A 138 -9.77 4.19 -1.28
C GLY A 138 -10.07 2.73 -0.94
N LEU A 139 -10.05 1.88 -1.97
CA LEU A 139 -10.16 0.42 -1.85
C LEU A 139 -8.80 -0.25 -2.04
N ALA A 140 -8.62 -1.42 -1.43
CA ALA A 140 -7.37 -2.17 -1.54
C ALA A 140 -7.04 -2.56 -3.00
N ASP A 141 -8.07 -2.81 -3.81
CA ASP A 141 -7.94 -3.14 -5.23
C ASP A 141 -7.36 -1.95 -6.03
N GLU A 142 -7.69 -0.71 -5.68
CA GLU A 142 -7.13 0.49 -6.34
C GLU A 142 -5.62 0.59 -6.10
N VAL A 143 -5.17 0.21 -4.90
CA VAL A 143 -3.73 0.14 -4.57
C VAL A 143 -3.06 -1.02 -5.30
N ALA A 144 -3.73 -2.18 -5.38
CA ALA A 144 -3.22 -3.35 -6.09
C ALA A 144 -3.00 -3.07 -7.58
N GLU A 145 -3.93 -2.37 -8.24
CA GLU A 145 -3.79 -1.95 -9.64
C GLU A 145 -2.60 -1.01 -9.85
N ALA A 146 -2.35 -0.08 -8.92
CA ALA A 146 -1.17 0.79 -8.98
C ALA A 146 0.15 0.00 -8.84
N ILE A 147 0.19 -0.97 -7.93
CA ILE A 147 1.33 -1.89 -7.78
C ILE A 147 1.52 -2.71 -9.06
N TYR A 148 0.43 -3.19 -9.66
CA TYR A 148 0.47 -3.93 -10.91
C TYR A 148 1.04 -3.09 -12.05
N PHE A 149 0.59 -1.85 -12.21
CA PHE A 149 1.16 -0.92 -13.18
C PHE A 149 2.68 -0.79 -13.01
N LEU A 150 3.15 -0.54 -11.78
CA LEU A 150 4.57 -0.40 -11.46
C LEU A 150 5.36 -1.71 -11.63
N ALA A 151 4.73 -2.88 -11.53
CA ALA A 151 5.36 -4.17 -11.79
C ALA A 151 5.35 -4.55 -13.28
N SER A 152 4.41 -4.01 -14.06
CA SER A 152 4.19 -4.37 -15.46
C SER A 152 5.18 -3.68 -16.43
N PRO A 153 5.29 -4.17 -17.68
CA PRO A 153 6.05 -3.50 -18.74
C PRO A 153 5.56 -2.07 -19.07
N ALA A 154 4.32 -1.72 -18.70
CA ALA A 154 3.77 -0.39 -18.94
C ALA A 154 4.52 0.72 -18.17
N SER A 155 5.26 0.36 -17.11
CA SER A 155 6.11 1.27 -16.34
C SER A 155 7.61 1.02 -16.58
N SER A 156 7.98 0.49 -17.75
CA SER A 156 9.36 0.12 -18.10
C SER A 156 10.39 1.24 -17.94
N PHE A 157 9.96 2.50 -18.05
CA PHE A 157 10.81 3.68 -17.86
C PHE A 157 10.54 4.43 -16.53
N THR A 158 9.98 3.75 -15.54
CA THR A 158 9.68 4.30 -14.21
C THR A 158 10.45 3.54 -13.13
N THR A 159 11.40 4.21 -12.48
CA THR A 159 12.16 3.73 -11.32
C THR A 159 12.41 4.90 -10.37
N GLY A 160 12.59 4.62 -9.08
CA GLY A 160 12.76 5.60 -8.00
C GLY A 160 11.51 6.42 -7.69
N HIS A 161 10.36 6.08 -8.27
CA HIS A 161 9.14 6.86 -8.15
C HIS A 161 8.39 6.55 -6.85
N LEU A 162 7.78 7.58 -6.28
CA LEU A 162 6.93 7.52 -5.08
C LEU A 162 5.49 7.80 -5.53
N LEU A 163 4.76 6.74 -5.90
CA LEU A 163 3.43 6.86 -6.48
C LEU A 163 2.37 7.01 -5.38
N SER A 164 1.76 8.18 -5.27
CA SER A 164 0.64 8.41 -4.36
C SER A 164 -0.66 7.78 -4.90
N VAL A 165 -1.35 7.02 -4.05
CA VAL A 165 -2.69 6.45 -4.30
C VAL A 165 -3.59 6.83 -3.13
N ASP A 166 -3.91 8.11 -3.04
CA ASP A 166 -4.45 8.72 -1.83
C ASP A 166 -5.63 9.66 -2.07
N GLY A 167 -6.24 9.61 -3.26
CA GLY A 167 -7.37 10.49 -3.61
C GLY A 167 -7.09 11.98 -3.44
N GLY A 168 -5.83 12.41 -3.56
CA GLY A 168 -5.40 13.81 -3.42
C GLY A 168 -5.21 14.27 -1.97
N ARG A 169 -5.26 13.36 -0.99
CA ARG A 169 -5.11 13.66 0.44
C ARG A 169 -3.80 14.40 0.75
N GLY A 170 -2.67 13.94 0.21
CA GLY A 170 -1.34 14.46 0.52
C GLY A 170 -1.03 15.85 -0.03
N ILE A 171 -1.88 16.39 -0.90
CA ILE A 171 -1.72 17.73 -1.51
C ILE A 171 -2.85 18.69 -1.14
N MET A 172 -3.77 18.27 -0.26
CA MET A 172 -4.82 19.15 0.23
C MET A 172 -4.22 20.25 1.11
N ALA A 173 -4.63 21.50 0.85
CA ALA A 173 -4.28 22.61 1.73
C ALA A 173 -4.97 22.44 3.11
N PRO A 174 -4.36 22.93 4.20
CA PRO A 174 -5.02 23.01 5.49
C PRO A 174 -6.33 23.80 5.32
N ARG A 175 -7.45 23.24 5.80
CA ARG A 175 -8.70 23.99 5.97
C ARG A 175 -8.75 24.62 7.35
#